data_AF-A0A067GKX3-F1
#
_entry.id   AF-A0A067GKX3-F1
#
_cell.length_a   1.000
_cell.length_b   1.000
_cell.length_c   1.000
_cell.angle_alpha   90.00
_cell.angle_beta   90.00
_cell.angle_gamma   90.00
#
_symmetry.space_group_name_H-M   'P 1'
#
loop_
_entity.id
_entity.type
_entity.pdbx_description
1 polymer ?
#
loop_
_entity_poly.entity_id
_entity_poly.type
_entity_poly.pdbx_seq_one_letter_code
_entity_poly.pdbx_strand_id
1 'polypeptide(L)'
;MREIVTVQVGGFANFIGSHFWNFQDELLGLASDPNNDPVFRNQCLNMDVLYRTGETQQGVLTYTPRLLSVGFQGSLGSMSSRGLLYNESSPGPSDVVTWSGSVSTHASAPRKKNLFLQRLYEEEQESFSMINGTSSGKSDSQREIQDKDIVEFLDNHVEFWTDFSKVHYHPQSLYELGGLWMDPQEFDNYGIGKDAFSEGFRGEEICERLRFFVEESDHIQGFQFVVDDSGGFSAVAADLLENIADEYANTPVLLFAVRSPSSQMNLRSRKQTIFRELHDTVSFSRLASFGKLIVPVGLPFLNESKASTLLCIENEKPYHCSAVYAAALHSATLPYRMEPVGPTADSFDVFGAVDINGFVQMLAGQARQNTVAILDAAMPAPALNGKQHEQSLLGNLQPLTPE
;
A
#
# COMPACT_ATOMS: atom_id res chain seq x y z
N MET A 1 -5.15 -22.24 -1.55
CA MET A 1 -4.90 -21.06 -2.41
C MET A 1 -3.41 -20.70 -2.23
N ARG A 2 -2.85 -19.65 -2.85
CA ARG A 2 -1.45 -19.23 -2.61
C ARG A 2 -1.46 -17.77 -2.18
N GLU A 3 -1.75 -17.52 -0.92
CA GLU A 3 -2.01 -16.19 -0.39
C GLU A 3 -0.72 -15.41 -0.13
N ILE A 4 -0.82 -14.09 -0.25
CA ILE A 4 0.25 -13.15 0.08
C ILE A 4 -0.27 -12.19 1.14
N VAL A 5 0.53 -11.98 2.18
CA VAL A 5 0.28 -10.95 3.19
C VAL A 5 1.16 -9.74 2.84
N THR A 6 0.51 -8.60 2.62
CA THR A 6 1.18 -7.34 2.28
C THR A 6 1.40 -6.51 3.54
N VAL A 7 2.60 -5.97 3.72
CA VAL A 7 2.94 -5.09 4.83
C VAL A 7 3.43 -3.75 4.28
N GLN A 8 2.85 -2.67 4.76
CA GLN A 8 3.20 -1.29 4.39
C GLN A 8 3.69 -0.57 5.65
N VAL A 9 4.91 -0.03 5.62
CA VAL A 9 5.49 0.64 6.80
C VAL A 9 6.00 2.02 6.41
N GLY A 10 5.33 3.05 6.90
CA GLY A 10 5.68 4.44 6.66
C GLY A 10 4.67 5.22 5.83
N GLY A 11 4.84 6.54 5.83
CA GLY A 11 3.90 7.45 5.19
C GLY A 11 3.88 7.26 3.67
N PHE A 12 5.05 7.28 3.03
CA PHE A 12 5.11 7.21 1.57
C PHE A 12 4.74 5.82 1.04
N ALA A 13 5.13 4.76 1.76
CA ALA A 13 4.69 3.40 1.54
C ALA A 13 3.16 3.27 1.56
N ASN A 14 2.47 3.92 2.51
CA ASN A 14 1.01 3.92 2.56
C ASN A 14 0.36 4.72 1.42
N PHE A 15 0.98 5.81 0.95
CA PHE A 15 0.56 6.52 -0.27
C PHE A 15 0.64 5.62 -1.50
N ILE A 16 1.76 4.90 -1.69
CA ILE A 16 1.92 3.90 -2.76
C ILE A 16 0.88 2.80 -2.62
N GLY A 17 0.70 2.32 -1.38
CA GLY A 17 -0.28 1.30 -1.04
C GLY A 17 -1.69 1.66 -1.45
N SER A 18 -2.11 2.90 -1.18
CA SER A 18 -3.46 3.38 -1.50
C SER A 18 -3.75 3.32 -2.99
N HIS A 19 -2.82 3.79 -3.83
CA HIS A 19 -2.94 3.66 -5.29
C HIS A 19 -2.91 2.19 -5.73
N PHE A 20 -2.01 1.39 -5.16
CA PHE A 20 -1.89 -0.03 -5.49
C PHE A 20 -3.18 -0.81 -5.22
N TRP A 21 -3.86 -0.54 -4.10
CA TRP A 21 -5.15 -1.15 -3.76
C TRP A 21 -6.29 -0.58 -4.61
N ASN A 22 -6.30 0.73 -4.88
CA ASN A 22 -7.28 1.35 -5.77
C ASN A 22 -7.22 0.76 -7.19
N PHE A 23 -6.03 0.49 -7.73
CA PHE A 23 -5.90 -0.14 -9.05
C PHE A 23 -6.53 -1.54 -9.08
N GLN A 24 -6.41 -2.31 -8.00
CA GLN A 24 -7.00 -3.64 -7.93
C GLN A 24 -8.51 -3.59 -7.77
N ASP A 25 -9.01 -2.68 -6.94
CA ASP A 25 -10.43 -2.42 -6.76
C ASP A 25 -11.10 -1.99 -8.07
N GLU A 26 -10.46 -1.08 -8.81
CA GLU A 26 -10.94 -0.65 -10.12
C GLU A 26 -10.97 -1.81 -11.13
N LEU A 27 -9.94 -2.66 -11.16
CA LEU A 27 -9.92 -3.84 -12.03
C LEU A 27 -11.06 -4.81 -11.71
N LEU A 28 -11.39 -5.00 -10.42
CA LEU A 28 -12.53 -5.82 -10.00
C LEU A 28 -13.87 -5.21 -10.44
N GLY A 29 -14.02 -3.88 -10.31
CA GLY A 29 -15.19 -3.16 -10.79
C GLY A 29 -15.36 -3.27 -12.31
N LEU A 30 -14.28 -3.06 -13.06
CA LEU A 30 -14.25 -3.17 -14.52
C LEU A 30 -14.59 -4.59 -15.01
N ALA A 31 -14.06 -5.62 -14.33
CA ALA A 31 -14.34 -7.02 -14.65
C ALA A 31 -15.79 -7.42 -14.35
N SER A 32 -16.40 -6.80 -13.32
CA SER A 32 -17.76 -7.13 -12.87
C SER A 32 -18.86 -6.53 -13.75
N ASP A 33 -18.62 -5.41 -14.43
CA ASP A 33 -19.62 -4.76 -15.29
C ASP A 33 -19.79 -5.47 -16.65
N PRO A 34 -21.00 -5.97 -16.98
CA PRO A 34 -21.33 -6.59 -18.26
C PRO A 34 -21.21 -5.68 -19.49
N ASN A 35 -21.11 -4.36 -19.32
CA ASN A 35 -20.98 -3.39 -20.43
C ASN A 35 -19.53 -2.98 -20.73
N ASN A 36 -18.59 -3.27 -19.84
CA ASN A 36 -17.18 -2.94 -20.05
C ASN A 36 -16.48 -3.84 -21.08
N ASP A 37 -15.31 -3.40 -21.52
CA ASP A 37 -14.50 -4.12 -22.51
C ASP A 37 -14.20 -5.56 -22.04
N PRO A 38 -14.45 -6.58 -22.87
CA PRO A 38 -14.20 -7.98 -22.52
C PRO A 38 -12.75 -8.27 -22.11
N VAL A 39 -11.78 -7.42 -22.47
CA VAL A 39 -10.38 -7.54 -22.01
C VAL A 39 -10.25 -7.53 -20.49
N PHE A 40 -11.16 -6.86 -19.78
CA PHE A 40 -11.15 -6.80 -18.31
C PHE A 40 -11.74 -8.05 -17.65
N ARG A 41 -12.51 -8.87 -18.37
CA ARG A 41 -13.12 -10.10 -17.83
C ARG A 41 -12.20 -11.31 -17.88
N ASN A 42 -11.29 -11.35 -18.85
CA ASN A 42 -10.42 -12.50 -19.11
C ASN A 42 -8.96 -12.20 -18.72
N GLN A 43 -8.73 -11.60 -17.56
CA GLN A 43 -7.38 -11.21 -17.15
C GLN A 43 -6.54 -12.37 -16.58
N CYS A 44 -7.14 -13.55 -16.34
CA CYS A 44 -6.48 -14.67 -15.64
C CYS A 44 -5.81 -14.24 -14.32
N LEU A 45 -6.34 -13.18 -13.68
CA LEU A 45 -5.82 -12.63 -12.44
C LEU A 45 -6.66 -13.16 -11.28
N ASN A 46 -5.98 -13.77 -10.33
CA ASN A 46 -6.56 -14.21 -9.07
C ASN A 46 -6.31 -13.13 -8.01
N MET A 47 -7.34 -12.32 -7.73
CA MET A 47 -7.27 -11.28 -6.72
C MET A 47 -7.35 -11.83 -5.29
N ASP A 48 -7.88 -13.04 -5.09
CA ASP A 48 -7.94 -13.70 -3.77
C ASP A 48 -6.54 -14.02 -3.22
N VAL A 49 -5.50 -13.98 -4.07
CA VAL A 49 -4.10 -14.02 -3.62
C VAL A 49 -3.82 -12.90 -2.63
N LEU A 50 -4.35 -11.70 -2.88
CA LEU A 50 -4.13 -10.51 -2.04
C LEU A 50 -5.33 -10.18 -1.14
N TYR A 51 -6.54 -10.57 -1.53
CA TYR A 51 -7.78 -10.25 -0.81
C TYR A 51 -8.36 -11.46 -0.09
N ARG A 52 -8.97 -11.20 1.07
CA ARG A 52 -9.73 -12.17 1.85
C ARG A 52 -11.22 -11.87 1.77
N THR A 53 -12.01 -12.95 1.74
CA THR A 53 -13.44 -12.87 2.05
C THR A 53 -13.61 -13.01 3.56
N GLY A 54 -14.44 -12.16 4.14
CA GLY A 54 -14.77 -12.18 5.56
C GLY A 54 -16.24 -11.83 5.78
N GLU A 55 -16.69 -11.82 7.02
CA GLU A 55 -18.06 -11.48 7.37
C GLU A 55 -18.06 -10.51 8.54
N THR A 56 -18.84 -9.43 8.46
CA THR A 56 -19.02 -8.51 9.59
C THR A 56 -19.86 -9.14 10.69
N GLN A 57 -19.90 -8.52 11.87
CA GLN A 57 -20.81 -8.93 12.96
C GLN A 57 -22.30 -8.92 12.56
N GLN A 58 -22.65 -8.20 11.49
CA GLN A 58 -24.02 -8.11 10.96
C GLN A 58 -24.32 -9.18 9.88
N GLY A 59 -23.37 -10.06 9.60
CA GLY A 59 -23.50 -11.10 8.58
C GLY A 59 -23.27 -10.61 7.14
N VAL A 60 -22.71 -9.40 6.97
CA VAL A 60 -22.42 -8.83 5.65
C VAL A 60 -21.08 -9.35 5.18
N LEU A 61 -21.05 -9.98 4.00
CA LEU A 61 -19.82 -10.42 3.37
C LEU A 61 -18.93 -9.20 3.04
N THR A 62 -17.65 -9.34 3.34
CA THR A 62 -16.62 -8.32 3.12
C THR A 62 -15.52 -8.90 2.26
N TYR A 63 -14.93 -8.05 1.44
CA TYR A 63 -13.79 -8.40 0.62
C TYR A 63 -12.72 -7.35 0.86
N THR A 64 -11.70 -7.72 1.62
CA THR A 64 -10.68 -6.78 2.13
C THR A 64 -9.29 -7.27 1.82
N PRO A 65 -8.30 -6.40 1.62
CA PRO A 65 -6.93 -6.82 1.40
C PRO A 65 -6.32 -7.48 2.65
N ARG A 66 -5.47 -8.49 2.46
CA ARG A 66 -4.57 -9.03 3.50
C ARG A 66 -3.40 -8.06 3.70
N LEU A 67 -3.72 -6.91 4.29
CA LEU A 67 -2.81 -5.80 4.48
C LEU A 67 -2.59 -5.54 5.97
N LEU A 68 -1.33 -5.30 6.35
CA LEU A 68 -0.95 -4.58 7.57
C LEU A 68 -0.23 -3.28 7.19
N SER A 69 -0.87 -2.14 7.44
CA SER A 69 -0.33 -0.81 7.26
C SER A 69 0.05 -0.22 8.62
N VAL A 70 1.31 0.20 8.74
CA VAL A 70 1.88 0.86 9.91
C VAL A 70 2.18 2.31 9.55
N GLY A 71 1.50 3.23 10.22
CA GLY A 71 1.63 4.67 10.01
C GLY A 71 1.85 5.44 11.31
N PHE A 72 2.11 6.74 11.18
CA PHE A 72 2.17 7.63 12.34
C PHE A 72 0.76 7.93 12.84
N GLN A 73 0.59 8.17 14.14
CA GLN A 73 -0.70 8.58 14.69
C GLN A 73 -1.20 9.88 14.05
N GLY A 74 -2.42 9.86 13.53
CA GLY A 74 -3.02 10.97 12.79
C GLY A 74 -2.81 10.91 11.27
N SER A 75 -2.12 9.89 10.76
CA SER A 75 -1.91 9.70 9.31
C SER A 75 -3.14 9.16 8.57
N LEU A 76 -4.19 8.75 9.29
CA LEU A 76 -5.45 8.23 8.72
C LEU A 76 -6.45 9.32 8.30
N GLY A 77 -6.15 10.60 8.53
CA GLY A 77 -7.02 11.71 8.11
C GLY A 77 -8.46 11.59 8.66
N SER A 78 -9.42 11.40 7.75
CA SER A 78 -10.85 11.22 8.09
C SER A 78 -11.28 9.76 8.31
N MET A 79 -10.38 8.80 8.07
CA MET A 79 -10.63 7.37 8.24
C MET A 79 -10.43 6.96 9.71
N SER A 80 -11.26 6.04 10.19
CA SER A 80 -11.11 5.43 11.51
C SER A 80 -10.01 4.36 11.50
N SER A 81 -9.31 4.18 12.63
CA SER A 81 -8.32 3.10 12.81
C SER A 81 -8.90 1.70 12.67
N ARG A 82 -10.22 1.54 12.81
CA ARG A 82 -10.92 0.26 12.62
C ARG A 82 -11.49 0.08 11.20
N GLY A 83 -11.14 0.98 10.29
CA GLY A 83 -11.68 1.02 8.93
C GLY A 83 -13.11 1.55 8.89
N LEU A 84 -13.78 1.33 7.75
CA LEU A 84 -15.14 1.84 7.48
C LEU A 84 -16.22 0.76 7.63
N LEU A 85 -15.84 -0.52 7.58
CA LEU A 85 -16.77 -1.66 7.56
C LEU A 85 -17.39 -1.97 8.92
N TYR A 86 -16.65 -1.70 9.99
CA TYR A 86 -17.06 -2.04 11.34
C TYR A 86 -17.57 -0.79 12.00
N ASN A 87 -18.86 -0.52 11.81
CA ASN A 87 -19.57 0.58 12.43
C ASN A 87 -19.85 0.26 13.91
N GLU A 88 -18.80 0.05 14.69
CA GLU A 88 -18.94 0.07 16.14
C GLU A 88 -19.13 1.53 16.55
N SER A 89 -20.25 1.78 17.25
CA SER A 89 -20.44 3.01 18.01
C SER A 89 -19.12 3.30 18.73
N SER A 90 -18.63 4.54 18.64
CA SER A 90 -17.46 5.01 19.40
C SER A 90 -17.48 4.30 20.76
N PRO A 91 -16.39 3.64 21.20
CA PRO A 91 -16.43 2.99 22.49
C PRO A 91 -16.93 4.04 23.47
N GLY A 92 -18.12 3.79 24.03
CA GLY A 92 -18.57 4.55 25.19
C GLY A 92 -17.40 4.52 26.17
N PRO A 93 -17.17 5.61 26.92
CA PRO A 93 -15.96 5.79 27.71
C PRO A 93 -15.58 4.45 28.32
N SER A 94 -14.40 3.92 27.98
CA SER A 94 -13.92 2.70 28.60
C SER A 94 -14.02 2.96 30.09
N ASP A 95 -15.01 2.35 30.73
CA ASP A 95 -15.13 2.37 32.17
C ASP A 95 -13.92 1.58 32.62
N VAL A 96 -12.82 2.29 32.86
CA VAL A 96 -11.64 1.75 33.52
C VAL A 96 -12.11 1.48 34.94
N VAL A 97 -12.74 0.31 35.14
CA VAL A 97 -13.38 -0.11 36.40
C VAL A 97 -12.38 -0.08 37.56
N THR A 98 -11.09 -0.13 37.25
CA THR A 98 -9.98 -0.09 38.21
C THR A 98 -9.59 1.32 38.68
N TRP A 99 -10.06 2.39 38.03
CA TRP A 99 -9.72 3.77 38.40
C TRP A 99 -10.91 4.49 39.04
N SER A 100 -10.81 4.81 40.33
CA SER A 100 -11.88 5.47 41.11
C SER A 100 -11.78 7.01 41.11
N GLY A 101 -10.86 7.59 40.34
CA GLY A 101 -10.68 9.04 40.23
C GLY A 101 -11.57 9.67 39.16
N SER A 102 -11.78 10.98 39.24
CA SER A 102 -12.49 11.72 38.19
C SER A 102 -11.69 11.72 36.88
N VAL A 103 -12.27 11.16 35.81
CA VAL A 103 -11.69 11.16 34.46
C VAL A 103 -12.38 12.25 33.63
N SER A 104 -11.59 13.12 33.02
CA SER A 104 -12.07 14.07 32.02
C SER A 104 -11.60 13.63 30.63
N THR A 105 -12.54 13.24 29.77
CA THR A 105 -12.23 12.86 28.39
C THR A 105 -12.24 14.10 27.49
N HIS A 106 -11.12 14.37 26.83
CA HIS A 106 -11.02 15.39 25.78
C HIS A 106 -10.93 14.68 24.43
N ALA A 107 -11.84 14.99 23.52
CA ALA A 107 -11.84 14.46 22.15
C ALA A 107 -11.89 15.61 21.15
N SER A 108 -11.10 15.51 20.07
CA SER A 108 -11.18 16.42 18.93
C SER A 108 -12.37 16.04 18.03
N ALA A 109 -12.90 17.02 17.30
CA ALA A 109 -13.92 16.75 16.30
C ALA A 109 -13.34 15.87 15.18
N PRO A 110 -14.08 14.87 14.65
CA PRO A 110 -13.65 14.09 13.51
C PRO A 110 -13.33 14.98 12.32
N ARG A 111 -12.26 14.65 11.57
CA ARG A 111 -11.92 15.36 10.34
C ARG A 111 -13.01 15.14 9.30
N LYS A 112 -13.35 16.19 8.57
CA LYS A 112 -14.35 16.13 7.50
C LYS A 112 -13.79 15.35 6.31
N LYS A 113 -14.58 14.42 5.77
CA LYS A 113 -14.29 13.75 4.49
C LYS A 113 -14.15 14.77 3.36
N ASN A 114 -13.22 14.56 2.45
CA ASN A 114 -13.09 15.40 1.25
C ASN A 114 -14.20 15.11 0.21
N LEU A 115 -14.16 15.81 -0.92
CA LEU A 115 -15.16 15.66 -1.99
C LEU A 115 -15.17 14.27 -2.61
N PHE A 116 -13.99 13.68 -2.83
CA PHE A 116 -13.85 12.32 -3.37
C PHE A 116 -14.49 11.28 -2.46
N LEU A 117 -14.13 11.29 -1.17
CA LEU A 117 -14.67 10.38 -0.18
C LEU A 117 -16.18 10.60 -0.01
N GLN A 118 -16.67 11.85 0.04
CA GLN A 118 -18.11 12.11 0.08
C GLN A 118 -18.85 11.44 -1.09
N ARG A 119 -18.29 11.56 -2.30
CA ARG A 119 -18.87 10.93 -3.50
C ARG A 119 -18.88 9.41 -3.41
N LEU A 120 -17.79 8.77 -2.97
CA LEU A 120 -17.74 7.32 -2.77
C LEU A 120 -18.82 6.85 -1.78
N TYR A 121 -19.01 7.57 -0.66
CA TYR A 121 -20.04 7.25 0.32
C TYR A 121 -21.46 7.38 -0.24
N GLU A 122 -21.71 8.36 -1.11
CA GLU A 122 -22.99 8.50 -1.80
C GLU A 122 -23.25 7.32 -2.74
N GLU A 123 -22.25 6.93 -3.53
CA GLU A 123 -22.33 5.80 -4.47
C GLU A 123 -22.56 4.45 -3.78
N GLU A 124 -21.90 4.21 -2.65
CA GLU A 124 -22.13 3.03 -1.81
C GLU A 124 -23.57 3.01 -1.27
N GLN A 125 -24.06 4.14 -0.73
CA GLN A 125 -25.42 4.23 -0.20
C GLN A 125 -26.48 4.01 -1.27
N GLU A 126 -26.28 4.59 -2.46
CA GLU A 126 -27.16 4.36 -3.62
C GLU A 126 -27.19 2.88 -3.98
N SER A 127 -26.02 2.23 -4.03
CA SER A 127 -25.90 0.79 -4.31
C SER A 127 -26.64 -0.07 -3.28
N PHE A 128 -26.47 0.19 -1.98
CA PHE A 128 -27.21 -0.50 -0.91
C PHE A 128 -28.72 -0.26 -0.98
N SER A 129 -29.15 0.95 -1.34
CA SER A 129 -30.58 1.28 -1.47
C SER A 129 -31.25 0.55 -2.63
N MET A 130 -30.56 0.36 -3.76
CA MET A 130 -31.04 -0.42 -4.89
C MET A 130 -31.19 -1.90 -4.53
N ILE A 131 -30.25 -2.46 -3.77
CA ILE A 131 -30.28 -3.85 -3.32
C ILE A 131 -31.45 -4.10 -2.35
N ASN A 132 -31.69 -3.17 -1.42
CA ASN A 132 -32.71 -3.32 -0.39
C ASN A 132 -34.13 -2.86 -0.80
N GLY A 133 -34.32 -2.35 -2.02
CA GLY A 133 -35.63 -1.99 -2.56
C GLY A 133 -36.35 -0.82 -1.85
N THR A 134 -35.68 -0.14 -0.91
CA THR A 134 -36.20 1.06 -0.24
C THR A 134 -35.90 2.30 -1.07
N SER A 135 -36.90 2.77 -1.83
CA SER A 135 -36.82 4.07 -2.49
C SER A 135 -36.87 5.19 -1.43
N SER A 136 -35.73 5.63 -0.93
CA SER A 136 -35.70 6.84 -0.10
C SER A 136 -36.04 8.03 -1.00
N GLY A 137 -37.16 8.70 -0.71
CA GLY A 137 -37.55 9.92 -1.39
C GLY A 137 -36.42 10.93 -1.34
N LYS A 138 -36.02 11.43 -2.52
CA LYS A 138 -34.99 12.45 -2.70
C LYS A 138 -35.27 13.64 -1.77
N SER A 139 -34.38 13.89 -0.81
CA SER A 139 -34.27 15.23 -0.23
C SER A 139 -33.30 16.03 -1.09
N ASP A 140 -33.84 16.89 -1.93
CA ASP A 140 -33.13 18.00 -2.56
C ASP A 140 -32.33 18.79 -1.52
N SER A 141 -31.00 18.84 -1.64
CA SER A 141 -30.12 19.94 -1.17
C SER A 141 -28.62 19.59 -1.06
N GLN A 142 -28.11 18.55 -1.71
CA GLN A 142 -26.66 18.39 -1.87
C GLN A 142 -26.25 18.95 -3.23
N ARG A 143 -25.25 19.86 -3.23
CA ARG A 143 -24.61 20.31 -4.47
C ARG A 143 -24.11 19.07 -5.18
N GLU A 144 -24.53 18.87 -6.43
CA GLU A 144 -24.05 17.80 -7.28
C GLU A 144 -22.51 17.94 -7.38
N ILE A 145 -21.79 17.02 -6.75
CA ILE A 145 -20.31 17.02 -6.75
C ILE A 145 -19.88 16.71 -8.18
N GLN A 146 -19.22 17.66 -8.85
CA GLN A 146 -18.77 17.46 -10.23
C GLN A 146 -17.42 16.76 -10.26
N ASP A 147 -17.19 15.88 -11.23
CA ASP A 147 -15.90 15.19 -11.42
C ASP A 147 -14.72 16.15 -11.50
N LYS A 148 -14.93 17.35 -12.07
CA LYS A 148 -13.90 18.39 -12.16
C LYS A 148 -13.45 18.87 -10.78
N ASP A 149 -14.38 19.06 -9.85
CA ASP A 149 -14.10 19.52 -8.50
C ASP A 149 -13.35 18.43 -7.71
N ILE A 150 -13.68 17.15 -7.96
CA ILE A 150 -12.98 16.00 -7.38
C ILE A 150 -11.54 15.95 -7.87
N VAL A 151 -11.32 16.07 -9.19
CA VAL A 151 -9.98 16.03 -9.79
C VAL A 151 -9.13 17.21 -9.29
N GLU A 152 -9.68 18.43 -9.26
CA GLU A 152 -8.99 19.61 -8.73
C GLU A 152 -8.60 19.42 -7.26
N PHE A 153 -9.50 18.84 -6.45
CA PHE A 153 -9.21 18.53 -5.05
C PHE A 153 -8.10 17.49 -4.92
N LEU A 154 -8.17 16.39 -5.65
CA LEU A 154 -7.17 15.31 -5.58
C LEU A 154 -5.78 15.80 -6.02
N ASP A 155 -5.72 16.71 -6.98
CA ASP A 155 -4.47 17.31 -7.43
C ASP A 155 -3.86 18.25 -6.38
N ASN A 156 -4.66 19.04 -5.65
CA ASN A 156 -4.12 20.15 -4.84
C ASN A 156 -4.28 20.05 -3.33
N HIS A 157 -5.14 19.16 -2.83
CA HIS A 157 -5.58 19.14 -1.43
C HIS A 157 -5.46 17.78 -0.74
N VAL A 158 -4.75 16.83 -1.35
CA VAL A 158 -4.43 15.54 -0.69
C VAL A 158 -3.37 15.74 0.38
N GLU A 159 -3.72 15.46 1.63
CA GLU A 159 -2.81 15.52 2.78
C GLU A 159 -2.48 14.12 3.30
N PHE A 160 -3.44 13.20 3.27
CA PHE A 160 -3.33 11.85 3.80
C PHE A 160 -3.47 10.81 2.69
N TRP A 161 -2.80 9.66 2.87
CA TRP A 161 -2.92 8.55 1.93
C TRP A 161 -4.36 8.00 1.85
N THR A 162 -5.12 8.14 2.94
CA THR A 162 -6.53 7.76 3.02
C THR A 162 -7.47 8.70 2.27
N ASP A 163 -7.02 9.90 1.88
CA ASP A 163 -7.88 10.90 1.23
C ASP A 163 -8.38 10.45 -0.15
N PHE A 164 -7.68 9.51 -0.78
CA PHE A 164 -8.04 8.96 -2.08
C PHE A 164 -8.18 7.44 -2.06
N SER A 165 -8.23 6.82 -0.87
CA SER A 165 -8.37 5.37 -0.74
C SER A 165 -9.83 4.94 -0.93
N LYS A 166 -10.09 4.12 -1.94
CA LYS A 166 -11.40 3.50 -2.20
C LYS A 166 -11.62 2.26 -1.33
N VAL A 167 -10.55 1.51 -1.09
CA VAL A 167 -10.61 0.18 -0.51
C VAL A 167 -10.97 0.20 0.97
N HIS A 168 -11.80 -0.75 1.36
CA HIS A 168 -12.12 -0.99 2.76
C HIS A 168 -11.07 -1.87 3.43
N TYR A 169 -10.64 -1.46 4.62
CA TYR A 169 -9.65 -2.18 5.41
C TYR A 169 -10.28 -2.99 6.56
N HIS A 170 -9.63 -4.10 6.90
CA HIS A 170 -9.97 -4.87 8.09
C HIS A 170 -9.53 -4.11 9.37
N PRO A 171 -10.18 -4.28 10.53
CA PRO A 171 -9.77 -3.62 11.78
C PRO A 171 -8.36 -3.97 12.24
N GLN A 172 -7.84 -5.13 11.82
CA GLN A 172 -6.45 -5.54 12.09
C GLN A 172 -5.45 -5.00 11.05
N SER A 173 -5.93 -4.35 9.99
CA SER A 173 -5.05 -3.86 8.92
C SER A 173 -4.34 -2.56 9.25
N LEU A 174 -4.95 -1.67 10.04
CA LEU A 174 -4.39 -0.33 10.26
C LEU A 174 -3.80 -0.24 11.65
N TYR A 175 -2.52 0.12 11.72
CA TYR A 175 -1.80 0.37 12.96
C TYR A 175 -1.19 1.76 12.98
N GLU A 176 -1.56 2.56 13.97
CA GLU A 176 -1.00 3.88 14.20
C GLU A 176 0.00 3.82 15.36
N LEU A 177 1.26 4.14 15.08
CA LEU A 177 2.29 4.32 16.11
C LEU A 177 1.95 5.55 16.96
N GLY A 178 1.27 5.32 18.08
CA GLY A 178 0.82 6.36 19.01
C GLY A 178 1.75 6.59 20.19
N GLY A 179 1.59 7.74 20.85
CA GLY A 179 2.36 8.12 22.04
C GLY A 179 3.70 8.79 21.76
N LEU A 180 4.06 8.94 20.48
CA LEU A 180 5.15 9.79 20.03
C LEU A 180 4.61 11.22 19.94
N TRP A 181 4.82 12.04 20.96
CA TRP A 181 4.51 13.49 20.93
C TRP A 181 5.54 14.24 20.06
N MET A 182 5.78 13.75 18.86
CA MET A 182 6.89 14.13 18.00
C MET A 182 6.34 14.50 16.63
N ASP A 183 6.87 15.54 16.02
CA ASP A 183 6.52 15.85 14.63
C ASP A 183 7.10 14.77 13.70
N PRO A 184 6.53 14.52 12.50
CA PRO A 184 7.07 13.57 11.53
C PRO A 184 8.56 13.84 11.17
N GLN A 185 9.00 15.09 11.28
CA GLN A 185 10.41 15.48 11.07
C GLN A 185 11.32 15.02 12.22
N GLU A 186 10.80 14.92 13.43
CA GLU A 186 11.54 14.42 14.60
C GLU A 186 11.63 12.89 14.60
N PHE A 187 10.70 12.22 13.92
CA PHE A 187 10.75 10.78 13.68
C PHE A 187 11.74 10.38 12.57
N ASP A 188 12.51 11.32 11.99
CA ASP A 188 13.49 11.06 10.93
C ASP A 188 14.85 10.53 11.46
N ASN A 189 14.80 9.55 12.38
CA ASN A 189 15.99 8.95 12.99
C ASN A 189 15.79 7.45 13.23
N TYR A 190 16.77 6.64 12.81
CA TYR A 190 16.75 5.19 12.95
C TYR A 190 16.61 4.73 14.42
N GLY A 191 17.35 5.36 15.34
CA GLY A 191 17.32 4.99 16.76
C GLY A 191 15.95 5.20 17.39
N ILE A 192 15.29 6.31 17.05
CA ILE A 192 13.94 6.63 17.55
C ILE A 192 12.93 5.61 17.05
N GLY A 193 13.03 5.19 15.79
CA GLY A 193 12.17 4.13 15.24
C GLY A 193 12.34 2.79 15.94
N LYS A 194 13.60 2.42 16.27
CA LYS A 194 13.91 1.20 17.02
C LYS A 194 13.32 1.22 18.43
N ASP A 195 13.50 2.32 19.13
CA ASP A 195 12.93 2.51 20.47
C ASP A 195 11.39 2.48 20.40
N ALA A 196 10.80 3.11 19.38
CA ALA A 196 9.37 3.15 19.18
C ALA A 196 8.76 1.75 18.94
N PHE A 197 9.45 0.83 18.28
CA PHE A 197 8.98 -0.54 18.10
C PHE A 197 9.08 -1.37 19.39
N SER A 198 10.16 -1.18 20.15
CA SER A 198 10.41 -1.92 21.39
C SER A 198 9.59 -1.44 22.58
N GLU A 199 9.10 -0.20 22.54
CA GLU A 199 8.34 0.41 23.62
C GLU A 199 6.89 -0.12 23.69
N GLY A 200 6.42 -0.35 24.92
CA GLY A 200 4.98 -0.50 25.20
C GLY A 200 4.28 -1.67 24.51
N PHE A 201 5.00 -2.78 24.24
CA PHE A 201 4.49 -3.96 23.53
C PHE A 201 4.01 -3.67 22.09
N ARG A 202 4.34 -2.52 21.50
CA ARG A 202 3.90 -2.14 20.15
C ARG A 202 4.34 -3.17 19.11
N GLY A 203 5.60 -3.63 19.18
CA GLY A 203 6.10 -4.67 18.29
C GLY A 203 5.29 -5.98 18.38
N GLU A 204 4.91 -6.40 19.58
CA GLU A 204 4.05 -7.58 19.78
C GLU A 204 2.65 -7.36 19.19
N GLU A 205 2.08 -6.17 19.38
CA GLU A 205 0.78 -5.78 18.84
C GLU A 205 0.72 -5.77 17.30
N ILE A 206 1.81 -5.32 16.67
CA ILE A 206 1.99 -5.34 15.22
C ILE A 206 2.12 -6.79 14.73
N CYS A 207 2.91 -7.62 15.43
CA CYS A 207 3.08 -9.03 15.09
C CYS A 207 1.79 -9.83 15.25
N GLU A 208 0.98 -9.55 16.26
CA GLU A 208 -0.32 -10.19 16.47
C GLU A 208 -1.31 -9.85 15.35
N ARG A 209 -1.32 -8.60 14.89
CA ARG A 209 -2.10 -8.19 13.70
C ARG A 209 -1.66 -8.90 12.44
N LEU A 210 -0.35 -9.07 12.25
CA LEU A 210 0.18 -9.83 11.13
C LEU A 210 -0.26 -11.30 11.22
N ARG A 211 -0.10 -11.90 12.41
CA ARG A 211 -0.45 -13.29 12.70
C ARG A 211 -1.91 -13.59 12.36
N PHE A 212 -2.83 -12.66 12.64
CA PHE A 212 -4.23 -12.78 12.22
C PHE A 212 -4.38 -13.09 10.72
N PHE A 213 -3.72 -12.34 9.83
CA PHE A 213 -3.82 -12.58 8.39
C PHE A 213 -3.09 -13.85 7.94
N VAL A 214 -2.01 -14.18 8.65
CA VAL A 214 -1.22 -15.38 8.38
C VAL A 214 -2.02 -16.64 8.71
N GLU A 215 -2.61 -16.71 9.91
CA GLU A 215 -3.34 -17.88 10.39
C GLU A 215 -4.66 -18.12 9.65
N GLU A 216 -5.26 -17.06 9.10
CA GLU A 216 -6.44 -17.18 8.25
C GLU A 216 -6.13 -17.72 6.85
N SER A 217 -4.87 -17.61 6.41
CA SER A 217 -4.47 -18.06 5.09
C SER A 217 -4.23 -19.57 5.07
N ASP A 218 -4.73 -20.25 4.03
CA ASP A 218 -4.50 -21.71 3.88
C ASP A 218 -3.02 -22.00 3.62
N HIS A 219 -2.40 -21.20 2.74
CA HIS A 219 -0.99 -21.37 2.38
C HIS A 219 -0.34 -20.07 1.89
N ILE A 220 0.45 -19.46 2.78
CA ILE A 220 1.19 -18.24 2.45
C ILE A 220 2.38 -18.58 1.56
N GLN A 221 2.40 -18.02 0.35
CA GLN A 221 3.52 -18.19 -0.57
C GLN A 221 4.66 -17.19 -0.31
N GLY A 222 4.38 -16.07 0.36
CA GLY A 222 5.37 -15.04 0.66
C GLY A 222 4.77 -13.79 1.31
N PHE A 223 5.66 -12.93 1.80
CA PHE A 223 5.31 -11.58 2.25
C PHE A 223 5.74 -10.54 1.22
N GLN A 224 4.86 -9.58 0.95
CA GLN A 224 5.17 -8.40 0.14
C GLN A 224 5.32 -7.19 1.04
N PHE A 225 6.51 -6.63 1.13
CA PHE A 225 6.78 -5.45 1.93
C PHE A 225 6.93 -4.20 1.05
N VAL A 226 6.30 -3.11 1.45
CA VAL A 226 6.55 -1.76 0.92
C VAL A 226 6.93 -0.89 2.10
N VAL A 227 8.16 -0.39 2.13
CA VAL A 227 8.75 0.21 3.34
C VAL A 227 9.41 1.53 3.01
N ASP A 228 9.12 2.57 3.79
CA ASP A 228 9.90 3.80 3.78
C ASP A 228 11.34 3.47 4.24
N ASP A 229 12.29 3.54 3.33
CA ASP A 229 13.69 3.21 3.60
C ASP A 229 14.45 4.31 4.38
N SER A 230 13.75 5.38 4.72
CA SER A 230 14.25 6.57 5.42
C SER A 230 13.48 6.80 6.73
N GLY A 231 14.06 7.62 7.61
CA GLY A 231 13.47 7.95 8.92
C GLY A 231 13.29 6.76 9.86
N GLY A 232 12.46 6.92 10.88
CA GLY A 232 12.23 5.91 11.92
C GLY A 232 11.47 4.68 11.44
N PHE A 233 10.65 4.82 10.39
CA PHE A 233 9.89 3.70 9.82
C PHE A 233 10.80 2.60 9.24
N SER A 234 11.97 2.96 8.71
CA SER A 234 12.96 1.97 8.28
C SER A 234 13.43 1.05 9.41
N ALA A 235 13.54 1.56 10.66
CA ALA A 235 13.91 0.76 11.82
C ALA A 235 12.75 -0.11 12.30
N VAL A 236 11.54 0.46 12.38
CA VAL A 236 10.30 -0.28 12.68
C VAL A 236 10.12 -1.46 11.72
N ALA A 237 10.32 -1.23 10.42
CA ALA A 237 10.23 -2.26 9.40
C ALA A 237 11.33 -3.32 9.55
N ALA A 238 12.57 -2.91 9.84
CA ALA A 238 13.68 -3.85 10.04
C ALA A 238 13.43 -4.79 11.24
N ASP A 239 12.91 -4.27 12.35
CA ASP A 239 12.62 -5.09 13.53
C ASP A 239 11.38 -5.98 13.32
N LEU A 240 10.37 -5.50 12.59
CA LEU A 240 9.24 -6.35 12.16
C LEU A 240 9.71 -7.49 11.24
N LEU A 241 10.61 -7.20 10.30
CA LEU A 241 11.21 -8.20 9.42
C LEU A 241 12.05 -9.22 10.17
N GLU A 242 12.75 -8.81 11.23
CA GLU A 242 13.48 -9.71 12.12
C GLU A 242 12.52 -10.71 12.80
N ASN A 243 11.43 -10.22 13.39
CA ASN A 243 10.40 -11.08 13.99
C ASN A 243 9.78 -12.05 12.96
N ILE A 244 9.53 -11.59 11.72
CA ILE A 244 9.01 -12.44 10.65
C ILE A 244 10.04 -13.50 10.22
N ALA A 245 11.31 -13.15 10.17
CA ALA A 245 12.36 -14.10 9.83
C ALA A 245 12.48 -15.22 10.89
N ASP A 246 12.22 -14.90 12.15
CA ASP A 246 12.22 -15.86 13.26
C ASP A 246 10.96 -16.75 13.27
N GLU A 247 9.76 -16.17 13.11
CA GLU A 247 8.49 -16.91 13.15
C GLU A 247 8.18 -17.66 11.84
N TYR A 248 8.53 -17.08 10.69
CA TYR A 248 8.15 -17.56 9.34
C TYR A 248 9.37 -17.83 8.45
N ALA A 249 10.40 -18.48 9.00
CA ALA A 249 11.72 -18.66 8.35
C ALA A 249 11.73 -19.24 6.92
N ASN A 250 10.73 -20.04 6.57
CA ASN A 250 10.61 -20.68 5.24
C ASN A 250 9.83 -19.83 4.22
N THR A 251 9.23 -18.72 4.65
CA THR A 251 8.38 -17.89 3.80
C THR A 251 9.23 -16.76 3.19
N PRO A 252 9.30 -16.63 1.85
CA PRO A 252 10.11 -15.59 1.23
C PRO A 252 9.52 -14.20 1.45
N VAL A 253 10.40 -13.22 1.65
CA VAL A 253 10.04 -11.80 1.73
C VAL A 253 10.54 -11.08 0.48
N LEU A 254 9.61 -10.46 -0.25
CA LEU A 254 9.89 -9.52 -1.32
C LEU A 254 9.73 -8.10 -0.78
N LEU A 255 10.81 -7.33 -0.77
CA LEU A 255 10.86 -6.01 -0.16
C LEU A 255 11.04 -4.90 -1.20
N PHE A 256 10.07 -3.99 -1.28
CA PHE A 256 10.18 -2.72 -2.00
C PHE A 256 10.57 -1.62 -0.99
N ALA A 257 11.83 -1.21 -1.04
CA ALA A 257 12.36 -0.12 -0.22
C ALA A 257 12.06 1.20 -0.95
N VAL A 258 11.06 1.94 -0.48
CA VAL A 258 10.54 3.12 -1.17
C VAL A 258 11.04 4.42 -0.56
N ARG A 259 11.22 5.43 -1.42
CA ARG A 259 11.64 6.76 -1.02
C ARG A 259 10.85 7.86 -1.73
N SER A 260 10.36 8.81 -0.94
CA SER A 260 9.69 10.01 -1.48
C SER A 260 10.70 10.97 -2.11
N PRO A 261 10.46 11.51 -3.31
CA PRO A 261 11.30 12.55 -3.92
C PRO A 261 11.50 13.79 -3.03
N SER A 262 10.49 14.12 -2.21
CA SER A 262 10.56 15.24 -1.25
C SER A 262 11.61 15.06 -0.14
N SER A 263 12.11 13.84 0.08
CA SER A 263 13.13 13.56 1.09
C SER A 263 14.51 14.14 0.73
N GLN A 264 14.85 14.21 -0.57
CA GLN A 264 16.12 14.76 -1.04
C GLN A 264 16.12 16.28 -1.18
N MET A 265 14.96 16.91 -1.34
CA MET A 265 14.82 18.35 -1.56
C MET A 265 15.21 19.21 -0.35
N ASN A 266 15.26 18.63 0.85
CA ASN A 266 15.44 19.36 2.11
C ASN A 266 16.89 19.40 2.65
N LEU A 267 17.88 18.96 1.88
CA LEU A 267 19.28 18.93 2.32
C LEU A 267 19.92 20.33 2.27
N ARG A 268 20.02 20.99 3.44
CA ARG A 268 20.56 22.36 3.56
C ARG A 268 21.97 22.41 4.17
N SER A 269 22.43 21.35 4.83
CA SER A 269 23.73 21.35 5.53
C SER A 269 24.52 20.04 5.34
N ARG A 270 25.86 20.15 5.30
CA ARG A 270 26.77 18.99 5.22
C ARG A 270 26.57 17.99 6.36
N LYS A 271 26.22 18.47 7.55
CA LYS A 271 25.92 17.61 8.70
C LYS A 271 24.71 16.72 8.40
N GLN A 272 23.61 17.30 7.91
CA GLN A 272 22.40 16.54 7.55
C GLN A 272 22.67 15.50 6.47
N THR A 273 23.48 15.83 5.45
CA THR A 273 23.91 14.87 4.43
C THR A 273 24.61 13.65 5.03
N ILE A 274 25.59 13.86 5.91
CA ILE A 274 26.32 12.76 6.56
C ILE A 274 25.39 11.90 7.43
N PHE A 275 24.50 12.52 8.21
CA PHE A 275 23.53 11.76 9.01
C PHE A 275 22.58 10.93 8.13
N ARG A 276 22.16 11.46 6.98
CA ARG A 276 21.32 10.74 6.02
C ARG A 276 22.06 9.57 5.39
N GLU A 277 23.29 9.77 4.91
CA GLU A 277 24.09 8.68 4.31
C GLU A 277 24.33 7.54 5.32
N LEU A 278 24.59 7.87 6.59
CA LEU A 278 24.72 6.89 7.66
C LEU A 278 23.40 6.17 7.91
N HIS A 279 22.28 6.90 7.97
CA HIS A 279 20.95 6.33 8.11
C HIS A 279 20.64 5.37 6.96
N ASP A 280 20.82 5.80 5.72
CA ASP A 280 20.58 5.03 4.51
C ASP A 280 21.40 3.73 4.50
N THR A 281 22.67 3.81 4.88
CA THR A 281 23.56 2.65 4.97
C THR A 281 23.08 1.64 6.02
N VAL A 282 22.67 2.12 7.20
CA VAL A 282 22.18 1.26 8.29
C VAL A 282 20.83 0.64 7.93
N SER A 283 19.91 1.46 7.41
CA SER A 283 18.58 1.08 6.94
C SER A 283 18.70 -0.02 5.88
N PHE A 284 19.44 0.23 4.80
CA PHE A 284 19.63 -0.72 3.72
C PHE A 284 20.26 -2.03 4.21
N SER A 285 21.33 -1.96 5.01
CA SER A 285 22.01 -3.14 5.56
C SER A 285 21.07 -4.03 6.38
N ARG A 286 20.25 -3.41 7.24
CA ARG A 286 19.30 -4.13 8.10
C ARG A 286 18.14 -4.71 7.30
N LEU A 287 17.52 -3.91 6.44
CA LEU A 287 16.41 -4.34 5.58
C LEU A 287 16.82 -5.49 4.63
N ALA A 288 17.97 -5.36 3.97
CA ALA A 288 18.48 -6.35 3.03
C ALA A 288 18.88 -7.68 3.70
N SER A 289 19.13 -7.68 5.01
CA SER A 289 19.49 -8.91 5.76
C SER A 289 18.33 -9.89 5.90
N PHE A 290 17.09 -9.39 5.86
CA PHE A 290 15.87 -10.19 6.07
C PHE A 290 15.07 -10.45 4.78
N GLY A 291 15.22 -9.60 3.76
CA GLY A 291 14.62 -9.80 2.44
C GLY A 291 15.29 -10.92 1.64
N LYS A 292 14.50 -11.73 0.92
CA LYS A 292 15.06 -12.62 -0.12
C LYS A 292 15.39 -11.85 -1.39
N LEU A 293 14.63 -10.80 -1.67
CA LEU A 293 14.87 -9.83 -2.71
C LEU A 293 14.50 -8.44 -2.19
N ILE A 294 15.41 -7.47 -2.32
CA ILE A 294 15.17 -6.06 -2.05
C ILE A 294 15.21 -5.28 -3.37
N VAL A 295 14.23 -4.40 -3.56
CA VAL A 295 14.09 -3.53 -4.72
C VAL A 295 14.01 -2.10 -4.21
N PRO A 296 15.10 -1.32 -4.27
CA PRO A 296 15.04 0.11 -3.97
C PRO A 296 14.25 0.85 -5.06
N VAL A 297 13.33 1.71 -4.66
CA VAL A 297 12.41 2.44 -5.55
C VAL A 297 12.26 3.87 -5.03
N GLY A 298 12.54 4.87 -5.85
CA GLY A 298 12.44 6.25 -5.42
C GLY A 298 13.51 7.13 -6.04
N LEU A 299 13.20 7.70 -7.19
CA LEU A 299 14.05 8.71 -7.82
C LEU A 299 13.96 10.03 -7.06
N PRO A 300 15.10 10.75 -6.90
CA PRO A 300 15.09 12.10 -6.33
C PRO A 300 14.25 13.10 -7.14
N PHE A 301 14.22 12.96 -8.47
CA PHE A 301 13.52 13.86 -9.38
C PHE A 301 12.67 13.07 -10.39
N LEU A 302 11.50 12.62 -9.95
CA LEU A 302 10.59 11.84 -10.80
C LEU A 302 9.97 12.70 -11.92
N ASN A 303 9.77 13.99 -11.67
CA ASN A 303 9.34 14.98 -12.67
C ASN A 303 10.34 15.21 -13.83
N GLU A 304 11.59 14.75 -13.70
CA GLU A 304 12.59 14.80 -14.78
C GLU A 304 12.70 13.47 -15.55
N SER A 305 11.92 12.47 -15.15
CA SER A 305 11.89 11.16 -15.80
C SER A 305 11.19 11.20 -17.16
N LYS A 306 11.35 10.16 -17.99
CA LYS A 306 10.64 10.06 -19.28
C LYS A 306 9.12 10.06 -19.10
N ALA A 307 8.61 9.56 -17.97
CA ALA A 307 7.18 9.59 -17.67
C ALA A 307 6.60 11.01 -17.59
N SER A 308 7.38 12.01 -17.17
CA SER A 308 6.88 13.38 -17.06
C SER A 308 6.64 14.07 -18.41
N THR A 309 7.09 13.47 -19.51
CA THR A 309 6.77 13.95 -20.86
C THR A 309 5.28 13.82 -21.19
N LEU A 310 4.59 12.88 -20.54
CA LEU A 310 3.19 12.55 -20.80
C LEU A 310 2.32 12.65 -19.54
N LEU A 311 2.92 12.61 -18.36
CA LEU A 311 2.24 12.71 -17.07
C LEU A 311 2.62 14.03 -16.36
N CYS A 312 1.66 14.71 -15.76
CA CYS A 312 1.93 15.85 -14.89
C CYS A 312 2.36 15.32 -13.51
N ILE A 313 3.66 15.39 -13.21
CA ILE A 313 4.23 14.88 -11.95
C ILE A 313 4.87 16.04 -11.21
N GLU A 314 4.44 16.24 -9.96
CA GLU A 314 5.05 17.19 -9.03
C GLU A 314 5.71 16.39 -7.90
N ASN A 315 7.00 16.59 -7.69
CA ASN A 315 7.79 15.82 -6.72
C ASN A 315 7.37 16.13 -5.27
N GLU A 316 6.82 17.33 -5.04
CA GLU A 316 6.34 17.82 -3.77
C GLU A 316 5.01 17.18 -3.36
N LYS A 317 4.26 16.62 -4.33
CA LYS A 317 2.95 15.98 -4.11
C LYS A 317 3.14 14.46 -4.02
N PRO A 318 3.04 13.85 -2.81
CA PRO A 318 3.14 12.40 -2.66
C PRO A 318 2.08 11.67 -3.48
N TYR A 319 0.89 12.26 -3.63
CA TYR A 319 -0.19 11.72 -4.46
C TYR A 319 0.24 11.43 -5.91
N HIS A 320 1.03 12.31 -6.53
CA HIS A 320 1.51 12.13 -7.92
C HIS A 320 2.59 11.06 -8.00
N CYS A 321 3.62 11.18 -7.14
CA CYS A 321 4.77 10.30 -7.21
C CYS A 321 4.43 8.86 -6.84
N SER A 322 3.59 8.68 -5.81
CA SER A 322 3.16 7.36 -5.37
C SER A 322 2.31 6.63 -6.42
N ALA A 323 1.55 7.33 -7.27
CA ALA A 323 0.79 6.72 -8.36
C ALA A 323 1.70 6.02 -9.38
N VAL A 324 2.82 6.65 -9.74
CA VAL A 324 3.81 6.07 -10.67
C VAL A 324 4.44 4.82 -10.07
N TYR A 325 4.91 4.89 -8.82
CA TYR A 325 5.50 3.73 -8.17
C TYR A 325 4.48 2.61 -7.96
N ALA A 326 3.24 2.94 -7.57
CA ALA A 326 2.16 1.96 -7.44
C ALA A 326 1.84 1.27 -8.76
N ALA A 327 1.85 1.98 -9.89
CA ALA A 327 1.61 1.39 -11.21
C ALA A 327 2.75 0.46 -11.64
N ALA A 328 4.00 0.83 -11.33
CA ALA A 328 5.16 -0.03 -11.52
C ALA A 328 5.07 -1.30 -10.66
N LEU A 329 4.77 -1.15 -9.37
CA LEU A 329 4.59 -2.27 -8.45
C LEU A 329 3.43 -3.15 -8.91
N HIS A 330 2.28 -2.58 -9.28
CA HIS A 330 1.16 -3.35 -9.82
C HIS A 330 1.61 -4.23 -10.99
N SER A 331 2.32 -3.64 -11.95
CA SER A 331 2.79 -4.37 -13.14
C SER A 331 3.86 -5.43 -12.80
N ALA A 332 4.84 -5.10 -11.97
CA ALA A 332 5.94 -5.99 -11.59
C ALA A 332 5.47 -7.20 -10.75
N THR A 333 4.36 -7.04 -10.05
CA THR A 333 3.78 -8.06 -9.16
C THR A 333 2.68 -8.90 -9.81
N LEU A 334 2.32 -8.62 -11.08
CA LEU A 334 1.35 -9.44 -11.83
C LEU A 334 1.70 -10.94 -11.84
N PRO A 335 2.96 -11.37 -12.07
CA PRO A 335 3.28 -12.79 -12.26
C PRO A 335 2.80 -13.73 -11.14
N TYR A 336 2.87 -13.31 -9.88
CA TYR A 336 2.43 -14.13 -8.73
C TYR A 336 0.97 -13.93 -8.32
N ARG A 337 0.24 -13.15 -9.11
CA ARG A 337 -1.21 -12.96 -9.00
C ARG A 337 -1.95 -13.61 -10.19
N MET A 338 -1.24 -14.05 -11.22
CA MET A 338 -1.85 -14.74 -12.36
C MET A 338 -2.15 -16.20 -12.01
N GLU A 339 -3.24 -16.73 -12.55
CA GLU A 339 -3.56 -18.14 -12.45
C GLU A 339 -2.60 -18.98 -13.30
N PRO A 340 -2.07 -20.09 -12.76
CA PRO A 340 -1.21 -20.98 -13.52
C PRO A 340 -2.01 -21.65 -14.63
N VAL A 341 -1.46 -21.63 -15.84
CA VAL A 341 -2.05 -22.28 -17.00
C VAL A 341 -2.02 -23.81 -16.82
N GLY A 342 -3.18 -24.45 -16.90
CA GLY A 342 -3.30 -25.91 -16.80
C GLY A 342 -2.66 -26.64 -17.98
N PRO A 343 -2.34 -27.94 -17.84
CA PRO A 343 -1.68 -28.72 -18.90
C PRO A 343 -2.55 -28.94 -20.16
N THR A 344 -3.84 -28.61 -20.11
CA THR A 344 -4.80 -28.72 -21.22
C THR A 344 -5.18 -27.38 -21.84
N ALA A 345 -4.48 -26.30 -21.49
CA ALA A 345 -4.84 -24.96 -21.93
C ALA A 345 -4.28 -24.64 -23.33
N ASP A 346 -4.96 -23.75 -24.06
CA ASP A 346 -4.67 -23.46 -25.46
C ASP A 346 -3.44 -22.55 -25.60
N SER A 347 -2.73 -22.62 -26.73
CA SER A 347 -1.48 -21.87 -26.96
C SER A 347 -1.62 -20.35 -27.03
N PHE A 348 -2.85 -19.82 -26.87
CA PHE A 348 -3.16 -18.39 -26.80
C PHE A 348 -3.28 -17.88 -25.36
N ASP A 349 -2.99 -18.72 -24.37
CA ASP A 349 -3.16 -18.38 -22.95
C ASP A 349 -2.07 -17.48 -22.40
N VAL A 350 -2.41 -16.85 -21.29
CA VAL A 350 -1.58 -15.89 -20.56
C VAL A 350 -0.39 -16.60 -19.91
N PHE A 351 0.82 -16.32 -20.38
CA PHE A 351 2.06 -16.91 -19.86
C PHE A 351 2.72 -16.01 -18.82
N GLY A 352 3.30 -16.60 -17.77
CA GLY A 352 4.12 -15.88 -16.79
C GLY A 352 3.73 -16.08 -15.33
N ALA A 353 2.69 -16.87 -15.04
CA ALA A 353 2.31 -17.21 -13.67
C ALA A 353 3.46 -17.91 -12.92
N VAL A 354 3.89 -17.35 -11.80
CA VAL A 354 4.97 -17.89 -10.95
C VAL A 354 4.73 -17.49 -9.50
N ASP A 355 5.04 -18.32 -8.51
CA ASP A 355 4.96 -17.88 -7.10
C ASP A 355 6.07 -16.90 -6.73
N ILE A 356 5.95 -16.22 -5.57
CA ILE A 356 6.98 -15.30 -5.06
C ILE A 356 8.36 -15.98 -5.01
N ASN A 357 8.43 -17.23 -4.58
CA ASN A 357 9.71 -17.93 -4.47
C ASN A 357 10.36 -18.14 -5.85
N GLY A 358 9.60 -18.58 -6.86
CA GLY A 358 10.07 -18.73 -8.23
C GLY A 358 10.45 -17.38 -8.85
N PHE A 359 9.67 -16.32 -8.58
CA PHE A 359 9.99 -14.95 -8.98
C PHE A 359 11.34 -14.49 -8.40
N VAL A 360 11.55 -14.71 -7.11
CA VAL A 360 12.81 -14.42 -6.42
C VAL A 360 13.96 -15.26 -6.99
N GLN A 361 13.77 -16.55 -7.22
CA GLN A 361 14.81 -17.42 -7.79
C GLN A 361 15.22 -17.01 -9.20
N MET A 362 14.25 -16.56 -10.00
CA MET A 362 14.50 -16.06 -11.36
C MET A 362 15.38 -14.80 -11.34
N LEU A 363 15.17 -13.89 -10.38
CA LEU A 363 15.89 -12.62 -10.29
C LEU A 363 17.21 -12.72 -9.52
N ALA A 364 17.24 -13.46 -8.41
CA ALA A 364 18.39 -13.54 -7.50
C ALA A 364 19.38 -14.68 -7.83
N GLY A 365 18.97 -15.63 -8.68
CA GLY A 365 19.71 -16.85 -8.96
C GLY A 365 19.73 -17.83 -7.77
N GLN A 366 20.15 -19.08 -8.01
CA GLN A 366 20.04 -20.16 -7.01
C GLN A 366 20.94 -20.01 -5.76
N ALA A 367 21.85 -19.03 -5.71
CA ALA A 367 22.88 -18.93 -4.67
C ALA A 367 22.89 -17.61 -3.87
N ARG A 368 21.78 -16.83 -3.86
CA ARG A 368 21.71 -15.48 -3.24
C ARG A 368 22.83 -14.54 -3.71
N GLN A 369 23.33 -14.72 -4.93
CA GLN A 369 24.43 -13.89 -5.43
C GLN A 369 23.99 -12.44 -5.65
N ASN A 370 22.71 -12.23 -5.98
CA ASN A 370 22.10 -10.91 -6.16
C ASN A 370 20.83 -10.79 -5.32
N THR A 371 20.93 -10.24 -4.11
CA THR A 371 19.74 -9.96 -3.26
C THR A 371 19.05 -8.65 -3.63
N VAL A 372 19.69 -7.81 -4.45
CA VAL A 372 19.19 -6.51 -4.89
C VAL A 372 18.77 -6.59 -6.34
N ALA A 373 17.57 -6.11 -6.66
CA ALA A 373 17.09 -5.95 -8.03
C ALA A 373 16.76 -4.49 -8.35
N ILE A 374 16.80 -4.18 -9.64
CA ILE A 374 16.48 -2.87 -10.21
C ILE A 374 15.06 -2.94 -10.78
N LEU A 375 14.27 -1.88 -10.56
CA LEU A 375 12.95 -1.72 -11.14
C LEU A 375 12.99 -0.67 -12.24
N ASP A 376 12.79 -1.12 -13.48
CA ASP A 376 12.59 -0.25 -14.63
C ASP A 376 11.14 -0.33 -15.10
N ALA A 377 10.58 0.80 -15.54
CA ALA A 377 9.21 0.85 -16.07
C ALA A 377 9.13 1.71 -17.34
N ALA A 378 8.16 1.42 -18.21
CA ALA A 378 7.79 2.29 -19.32
C ALA A 378 6.37 2.79 -19.08
N MET A 379 6.23 4.10 -18.83
CA MET A 379 4.95 4.73 -18.54
C MET A 379 4.77 6.00 -19.39
N PRO A 380 3.74 6.04 -20.27
CA PRO A 380 2.82 4.96 -20.62
C PRO A 380 3.52 3.80 -21.37
N ALA A 381 2.89 2.63 -21.35
CA ALA A 381 3.43 1.45 -22.03
C ALA A 381 3.49 1.69 -23.56
N PRO A 382 4.61 1.36 -24.23
CA PRO A 382 4.72 1.50 -25.68
C PRO A 382 3.81 0.50 -26.39
N ALA A 383 3.32 0.86 -27.58
CA ALA A 383 2.50 -0.04 -28.38
C ALA A 383 3.31 -1.26 -28.86
N LEU A 384 2.84 -2.46 -28.56
CA LEU A 384 3.51 -3.73 -28.89
C LEU A 384 3.31 -4.21 -30.34
N ASN A 385 2.78 -3.38 -31.24
CA ASN A 385 2.43 -3.79 -32.60
C ASN A 385 3.64 -3.68 -33.57
N GLY A 386 4.22 -4.80 -34.04
CA GLY A 386 5.18 -4.84 -35.15
C GLY A 386 6.49 -5.64 -34.92
N LYS A 387 7.22 -5.98 -36.00
CA LYS A 387 8.41 -6.87 -36.00
C LYS A 387 9.77 -6.19 -35.67
N GLN A 388 9.81 -4.95 -35.21
CA GLN A 388 11.07 -4.18 -35.02
C GLN A 388 11.38 -3.77 -33.55
N HIS A 389 10.91 -4.53 -32.55
CA HIS A 389 10.64 -3.95 -31.22
C HIS A 389 11.55 -4.27 -30.04
N GLU A 390 12.50 -5.21 -30.11
CA GLU A 390 13.35 -5.51 -28.93
C GLU A 390 14.21 -4.31 -28.49
N GLN A 391 14.82 -3.59 -29.44
CA GLN A 391 15.60 -2.38 -29.14
C GLN A 391 14.72 -1.17 -28.76
N SER A 392 13.48 -1.13 -29.24
CA SER A 392 12.48 -0.08 -28.94
C SER A 392 11.96 -0.21 -27.50
N LEU A 393 11.67 -1.44 -27.04
CA LEU A 393 11.13 -1.68 -25.70
C LEU A 393 12.13 -1.31 -24.59
N LEU A 394 13.37 -1.78 -24.70
CA LEU A 394 14.43 -1.45 -23.73
C LEU A 394 14.74 0.06 -23.74
N GLY A 395 14.63 0.74 -24.89
CA GLY A 395 14.81 2.19 -24.97
C GLY A 395 13.74 3.01 -24.25
N ASN A 396 12.54 2.45 -24.08
CA ASN A 396 11.42 3.12 -23.40
C ASN A 396 11.39 2.88 -21.89
N LEU A 397 12.14 1.89 -21.41
CA LEU A 397 12.33 1.68 -19.98
C LEU A 397 13.06 2.88 -19.36
N GLN A 398 12.63 3.23 -18.16
CA GLN A 398 13.28 4.20 -17.29
C GLN A 398 13.49 3.56 -15.91
N PRO A 399 14.67 3.77 -15.30
CA PRO A 399 14.90 3.29 -13.95
C PRO A 399 14.02 4.05 -12.97
N LEU A 400 13.41 3.32 -12.05
CA LEU A 400 12.74 3.85 -10.86
C LEU A 400 13.56 3.60 -9.59
N THR A 401 14.63 2.82 -9.71
CA THR A 401 15.64 2.61 -8.68
C THR A 401 16.68 3.74 -8.74
N PRO A 402 17.05 4.37 -7.60
CA PRO A 402 18.12 5.36 -7.57
C PRO A 402 19.49 4.74 -7.91
N GLU A 403 20.38 5.51 -8.53
CA GLU A 403 21.76 5.10 -8.90
C GLU A 403 22.70 4.92 -7.70
#